data_AF-A0A1E5L5M2-F1
#
_entry.id   AF-A0A1E5L5M2-F1
#
_cell.length_a   1.000
_cell.length_b   1.000
_cell.length_c   1.000
_cell.angle_alpha   90.00
_cell.angle_beta   90.00
_cell.angle_gamma   90.00
#
_symmetry.space_group_name_H-M   'P 1'
#
loop_
_entity.id
_entity.type
_entity.pdbx_description
1 polymer ?
#
loop_
_entity_poly.entity_id
_entity_poly.type
_entity_poly.pdbx_seq_one_letter_code
_entity_poly.pdbx_strand_id
1 'polypeptide(L)'
;MKKSLIIAFVVLVAASIFVGYQTQVGDQAIQESNNPEQAAVLALSPIEVAERISSEWKGSNKFFAQINAANLANSPGAREGCTHCHNGMVFAGGVHTNAPIGDHMTGINCQACHTGTGNELMKTGQINPAMRHFTGTYIKSDITGGRAGKGALCITCHNGRRDPQASLAAFTAGTGNMQYPHYGAASLVFGQGGMHLPEATYRSSAAHSNIQDSCVGCHMVETQEGYSQHTFILDEADANKACGNCHVGAQNFNINGSQTEVYNGLKRVYDALLEATGAARIETSGQGGFLFYDQAGATFQHRPTPEVYSLLYNWYLVKSDGSLGVHNPAYARALLGESYRAVTGKGLW
;
A
#
# COMPACT_ATOMS: atom_id res chain seq x y z
N MET A 1 78.34 -22.64 -28.66
CA MET A 1 77.40 -23.72 -29.08
C MET A 1 76.09 -23.07 -29.52
N LYS A 2 75.67 -23.31 -30.78
CA LYS A 2 74.36 -23.08 -31.46
C LYS A 2 73.50 -21.88 -30.98
N LYS A 3 73.46 -20.73 -31.65
CA LYS A 3 72.72 -20.32 -32.90
C LYS A 3 71.18 -20.46 -32.85
N SER A 4 70.51 -19.37 -33.30
CA SER A 4 69.12 -19.23 -33.83
C SER A 4 68.04 -18.84 -32.80
N LEU A 5 67.12 -17.86 -32.96
CA LEU A 5 66.46 -17.16 -34.08
C LEU A 5 65.91 -15.80 -33.52
N ILE A 6 66.25 -14.61 -34.03
CA ILE A 6 65.51 -13.72 -34.98
C ILE A 6 63.97 -13.64 -34.79
N ILE A 7 63.48 -12.43 -34.47
CA ILE A 7 62.40 -11.60 -35.09
C ILE A 7 62.26 -10.35 -34.16
N ALA A 8 62.82 -9.16 -34.47
CA ALA A 8 62.33 -8.11 -35.39
C ALA A 8 60.91 -7.61 -34.98
N PHE A 9 60.57 -6.33 -34.84
CA PHE A 9 61.21 -5.04 -35.09
C PHE A 9 60.20 -3.97 -34.57
N VAL A 10 60.70 -2.88 -33.96
CA VAL A 10 60.11 -1.50 -33.96
C VAL A 10 58.76 -1.32 -33.23
N VAL A 11 58.64 -0.42 -32.24
CA VAL A 11 58.54 1.03 -32.46
C VAL A 11 59.28 1.82 -31.37
N LEU A 12 60.24 2.63 -31.82
CA LEU A 12 60.84 3.76 -31.11
C LEU A 12 59.87 4.95 -31.08
N VAL A 13 59.82 5.59 -29.89
CA VAL A 13 59.93 7.04 -29.66
C VAL A 13 58.85 7.97 -30.22
N ALA A 14 58.11 8.60 -29.30
CA ALA A 14 58.14 10.06 -29.04
C ALA A 14 56.97 10.38 -28.08
N ALA A 15 57.24 10.66 -26.81
CA ALA A 15 57.49 12.01 -26.31
C ALA A 15 56.28 12.96 -26.49
N SER A 16 55.52 13.09 -25.38
CA SER A 16 54.90 14.32 -24.85
C SER A 16 53.97 15.14 -25.74
N ILE A 17 52.71 15.29 -25.29
CA ILE A 17 52.06 16.56 -24.92
C ILE A 17 50.67 16.22 -24.35
N PHE A 18 50.45 16.57 -23.08
CA PHE A 18 49.12 16.62 -22.46
C PHE A 18 48.43 17.90 -22.95
N VAL A 19 47.40 17.76 -23.78
CA VAL A 19 46.36 18.78 -24.00
C VAL A 19 45.03 18.03 -24.00
N GLY A 20 44.10 18.52 -23.19
CA GLY A 20 42.78 17.93 -23.02
C GLY A 20 42.02 17.79 -24.33
N TYR A 21 41.39 16.64 -24.52
CA TYR A 21 40.40 16.44 -25.56
C TYR A 21 39.19 15.73 -24.94
N GLN A 22 38.10 16.50 -24.82
CA GLN A 22 36.78 16.04 -24.42
C GLN A 22 36.19 15.29 -25.61
N THR A 23 36.18 13.96 -25.57
CA THR A 23 35.59 13.15 -26.64
C THR A 23 34.07 13.23 -26.57
N GLN A 24 33.48 14.00 -27.50
CA GLN A 24 32.10 13.80 -27.94
C GLN A 24 31.99 12.42 -28.59
N VAL A 25 31.29 11.51 -27.93
CA VAL A 25 30.76 10.31 -28.59
C VAL A 25 29.45 10.74 -29.21
N GLY A 26 29.41 10.79 -30.54
CA GLY A 26 28.22 11.17 -31.30
C GLY A 26 27.15 10.10 -31.19
N ASP A 27 25.97 10.49 -30.72
CA ASP A 27 24.75 9.69 -30.84
C ASP A 27 24.43 9.48 -32.33
N GLN A 28 24.21 8.22 -32.71
CA GLN A 28 23.64 7.91 -34.01
C GLN A 28 22.19 8.40 -34.01
N ALA A 29 21.92 9.41 -34.84
CA ALA A 29 20.58 9.92 -35.07
C ALA A 29 19.68 8.79 -35.61
N ILE A 30 18.67 8.44 -34.82
CA ILE A 30 17.51 7.67 -35.30
C ILE A 30 16.86 8.52 -36.39
N GLN A 31 16.75 7.98 -37.60
CA GLN A 31 16.01 8.64 -38.67
C GLN A 31 14.51 8.64 -38.33
N GLU A 32 13.98 9.79 -37.93
CA GLU A 32 12.54 10.02 -37.82
C GLU A 32 11.93 10.09 -39.23
N SER A 33 10.99 9.19 -39.50
CA SER A 33 10.18 9.23 -40.72
C SER A 33 9.16 10.35 -40.61
N ASN A 34 9.36 11.43 -41.36
CA ASN A 34 8.40 12.53 -41.50
C ASN A 34 7.24 12.10 -42.41
N ASN A 35 6.22 11.46 -41.83
CA ASN A 35 4.90 11.37 -42.45
C ASN A 35 3.91 12.23 -41.64
N PRO A 36 3.51 13.43 -42.12
CA PRO A 36 2.80 14.44 -41.31
C PRO A 36 1.33 14.14 -40.95
N GLU A 37 0.78 12.99 -41.32
CA GLU A 37 -0.66 12.73 -41.16
C GLU A 37 -1.05 11.80 -40.00
N GLN A 38 -0.12 11.37 -39.13
CA GLN A 38 -0.46 10.39 -38.07
C GLN A 38 0.09 10.63 -36.65
N ALA A 39 0.67 11.78 -36.31
CA ALA A 39 1.10 12.02 -34.92
C ALA A 39 1.03 13.50 -34.52
N ALA A 40 -0.10 13.91 -33.95
CA ALA A 40 -0.18 15.15 -33.18
C ALA A 40 -1.09 14.94 -31.95
N VAL A 41 -0.76 13.95 -31.13
CA VAL A 41 -0.94 14.14 -29.68
C VAL A 41 0.28 14.95 -29.26
N LEU A 42 0.12 16.26 -29.07
CA LEU A 42 1.19 17.10 -28.56
C LEU A 42 1.61 16.53 -27.20
N ALA A 43 2.75 15.86 -27.16
CA ALA A 43 3.31 15.33 -25.92
C ALA A 43 3.56 16.51 -24.97
N LEU A 44 3.02 16.43 -23.76
CA LEU A 44 3.21 17.45 -22.73
C LEU A 44 4.71 17.69 -22.50
N SER A 45 5.10 18.94 -22.30
CA SER A 45 6.45 19.29 -21.86
C SER A 45 6.71 18.76 -20.44
N PRO A 46 7.97 18.56 -20.03
CA PRO A 46 8.31 18.09 -18.68
C PRO A 46 7.74 18.97 -17.56
N ILE A 47 7.63 20.29 -17.77
CA ILE A 47 7.07 21.20 -16.78
C ILE A 47 5.55 21.04 -16.67
N GLU A 48 4.84 20.85 -17.79
CA GLU A 48 3.39 20.60 -17.78
C GLU A 48 3.06 19.27 -17.09
N VAL A 49 3.87 18.22 -17.32
CA VAL A 49 3.73 16.95 -16.59
C VAL A 49 3.94 17.17 -15.09
N ALA A 50 4.97 17.92 -14.70
CA ALA A 50 5.23 18.20 -13.29
C ALA A 50 4.11 19.01 -12.62
N GLU A 51 3.53 19.98 -13.32
CA GLU A 51 2.40 20.78 -12.85
C GLU A 51 1.15 19.93 -12.64
N ARG A 52 0.84 19.03 -13.59
CA ARG A 52 -0.29 18.10 -13.48
C ARG A 52 -0.13 17.14 -12.31
N ILE A 53 1.04 16.49 -12.18
CA ILE A 53 1.35 15.60 -11.06
C ILE A 53 1.23 16.34 -9.72
N SER A 54 1.74 17.58 -9.65
CA SER A 54 1.67 18.40 -8.44
C SER A 54 0.22 18.76 -8.07
N SER A 55 -0.61 19.05 -9.07
CA SER A 55 -2.04 19.32 -8.89
C SER A 55 -2.80 18.08 -8.38
N GLU A 56 -2.57 16.92 -9.00
CA GLU A 56 -3.18 15.64 -8.59
C GLU A 56 -2.78 15.26 -7.16
N TRP A 57 -1.49 15.37 -6.86
CA TRP A 57 -0.99 15.06 -5.52
C TRP A 57 -1.65 15.95 -4.47
N LYS A 58 -1.92 17.24 -4.77
CA LYS A 58 -2.53 18.20 -3.83
C LYS A 58 -3.95 17.78 -3.43
N GLY A 59 -4.65 17.09 -4.33
CA GLY A 59 -5.95 16.48 -4.05
C GLY A 59 -5.87 15.19 -3.22
N SER A 60 -4.67 14.63 -3.02
CA SER A 60 -4.49 13.39 -2.27
C SER A 60 -4.40 13.63 -0.76
N ASN A 61 -4.92 12.68 0.02
CA ASN A 61 -4.82 12.72 1.48
C ASN A 61 -3.40 12.48 2.02
N LYS A 62 -2.44 12.11 1.15
CA LYS A 62 -1.05 11.81 1.55
C LYS A 62 -0.32 13.05 2.09
N PHE A 63 -0.67 14.24 1.59
CA PHE A 63 -0.14 15.49 2.11
C PHE A 63 -0.51 15.73 3.58
N PHE A 64 -1.67 15.25 4.00
CA PHE A 64 -2.23 15.51 5.32
C PHE A 64 -1.97 14.36 6.30
N ALA A 65 -1.20 13.36 5.88
CA ALA A 65 -0.92 12.16 6.68
C ALA A 65 -0.30 12.51 8.05
N GLN A 66 0.43 13.62 8.19
CA GLN A 66 1.06 14.00 9.46
C GLN A 66 0.09 14.58 10.50
N ILE A 67 -1.10 15.06 10.13
CA ILE A 67 -1.84 16.04 10.94
C ILE A 67 -2.86 15.39 11.87
N ASN A 68 -2.76 15.70 13.16
CA ASN A 68 -3.92 15.77 14.06
C ASN A 68 -4.20 17.25 14.30
N ALA A 69 -5.28 17.77 13.70
CA ALA A 69 -5.59 19.20 13.74
C ALA A 69 -5.85 19.73 15.17
N ALA A 70 -6.16 18.84 16.11
CA ALA A 70 -6.42 19.21 17.50
C ALA A 70 -5.14 19.38 18.34
N ASN A 71 -4.03 18.72 17.98
CA ASN A 71 -2.78 18.81 18.74
C ASN A 71 -1.58 18.30 17.92
N LEU A 72 -0.70 19.21 17.51
CA LEU A 72 0.52 18.90 16.75
C LEU A 72 1.50 18.00 17.52
N ALA A 73 1.60 18.13 18.84
CA ALA A 73 2.46 17.28 19.68
C ALA A 73 1.97 15.82 19.77
N ASN A 74 0.65 15.60 19.60
CA ASN A 74 0.04 14.26 19.56
C ASN A 74 -0.21 13.75 18.12
N SER A 75 0.30 14.47 17.12
CA SER A 75 0.10 14.11 15.74
C SER A 75 0.88 12.83 15.36
N PRO A 76 0.36 11.99 14.45
CA PRO A 76 1.05 10.77 14.05
C PRO A 76 2.47 11.01 13.53
N GLY A 77 2.72 12.13 12.84
CA GLY A 77 4.05 12.44 12.34
C GLY A 77 5.07 12.85 13.42
N ALA A 78 4.63 13.14 14.65
CA ALA A 78 5.51 13.44 15.79
C ALA A 78 5.76 12.24 16.72
N ARG A 79 5.00 11.16 16.55
CA ARG A 79 4.98 10.02 17.47
C ARG A 79 5.89 8.88 17.00
N GLU A 80 6.70 8.38 17.91
CA GLU A 80 7.54 7.20 17.69
C GLU A 80 6.72 6.02 17.13
N GLY A 81 7.25 5.39 16.09
CA GLY A 81 6.59 4.30 15.36
C GLY A 81 5.47 4.73 14.41
N CYS A 82 4.92 5.94 14.53
CA CYS A 82 3.95 6.51 13.59
C CYS A 82 4.62 7.38 12.52
N THR A 83 5.66 8.11 12.91
CA THR A 83 6.44 9.02 12.05
C THR A 83 6.97 8.34 10.77
N HIS A 84 7.28 7.05 10.80
CA HIS A 84 7.79 6.31 9.64
C HIS A 84 6.82 6.27 8.44
N CYS A 85 5.51 6.36 8.68
CA CYS A 85 4.50 6.39 7.61
C CYS A 85 3.75 7.73 7.52
N HIS A 86 3.93 8.60 8.52
CA HIS A 86 3.20 9.86 8.68
C HIS A 86 4.11 11.09 8.66
N ASN A 87 5.40 10.95 8.35
CA ASN A 87 6.31 12.06 8.14
C ASN A 87 7.23 11.78 6.93
N GLY A 88 7.03 12.53 5.85
CA GLY A 88 7.71 12.27 4.57
C GLY A 88 9.22 12.44 4.63
N MET A 89 9.72 13.41 5.39
CA MET A 89 11.16 13.62 5.56
C MET A 89 11.83 12.49 6.33
N VAL A 90 11.16 11.99 7.36
CA VAL A 90 11.66 10.87 8.16
C VAL A 90 11.72 9.59 7.34
N PHE A 91 10.65 9.33 6.59
CA PHE A 91 10.60 8.20 5.67
C PHE A 91 11.70 8.28 4.61
N ALA A 92 11.78 9.41 3.88
CA ALA A 92 12.78 9.63 2.83
C ALA A 92 14.22 9.48 3.37
N GLY A 93 14.50 10.03 4.55
CA GLY A 93 15.81 9.96 5.18
C GLY A 93 16.16 8.61 5.82
N GLY A 94 15.23 7.64 5.86
CA GLY A 94 15.44 6.35 6.52
C GLY A 94 15.70 6.49 8.03
N VAL A 95 15.21 7.58 8.63
CA VAL A 95 15.55 7.94 10.00
C VAL A 95 14.70 7.11 10.96
N HIS A 96 15.34 6.17 11.65
CA HIS A 96 14.68 5.27 12.60
C HIS A 96 14.91 5.66 14.06
N THR A 97 14.84 6.96 14.40
CA THR A 97 15.10 7.40 15.78
C THR A 97 13.85 7.35 16.66
N ASN A 98 14.07 7.34 17.98
CA ASN A 98 13.03 7.45 19.01
C ASN A 98 12.84 8.90 19.51
N ALA A 99 13.59 9.85 18.94
CA ALA A 99 13.49 11.26 19.28
C ALA A 99 12.52 11.98 18.34
N PRO A 100 11.91 13.11 18.75
CA PRO A 100 11.22 14.00 17.84
C PRO A 100 12.19 14.39 16.69
N ILE A 101 11.82 14.08 15.45
CA ILE A 101 12.68 14.38 14.30
C ILE A 101 12.34 15.79 13.80
N GLY A 102 13.08 16.76 14.34
CA GLY A 102 13.11 18.15 13.90
C GLY A 102 11.81 18.94 14.11
N ASP A 103 11.91 20.26 14.03
CA ASP A 103 10.76 21.18 14.15
C ASP A 103 9.91 21.24 12.87
N HIS A 104 10.29 20.47 11.84
CA HIS A 104 9.69 20.52 10.50
C HIS A 104 9.16 19.16 10.08
N MET A 105 7.91 18.91 10.44
CA MET A 105 7.14 17.77 9.95
C MET A 105 6.57 18.06 8.56
N THR A 106 6.74 17.13 7.63
CA THR A 106 6.04 17.16 6.34
C THR A 106 5.09 15.98 6.23
N GLY A 107 4.04 16.12 5.42
CA GLY A 107 3.30 14.96 4.95
C GLY A 107 4.13 14.10 4.02
N ILE A 108 3.49 13.08 3.47
CA ILE A 108 4.09 12.24 2.44
C ILE A 108 4.13 13.05 1.15
N ASN A 109 5.28 13.67 0.87
CA ASN A 109 5.55 14.54 -0.28
C ASN A 109 6.35 13.80 -1.37
N CYS A 110 6.75 14.52 -2.41
CA CYS A 110 7.48 13.98 -3.56
C CYS A 110 8.77 13.26 -3.12
N GLN A 111 9.50 13.84 -2.16
CA GLN A 111 10.75 13.29 -1.66
C GLN A 111 10.54 11.94 -0.96
N ALA A 112 9.42 11.76 -0.24
CA ALA A 112 9.11 10.49 0.40
C ALA A 112 9.16 9.31 -0.58
N CYS A 113 8.70 9.51 -1.82
CA CYS A 113 8.72 8.46 -2.84
C CYS A 113 9.97 8.51 -3.72
N HIS A 114 10.38 9.70 -4.19
CA HIS A 114 11.38 9.83 -5.25
C HIS A 114 12.82 9.99 -4.76
N THR A 115 13.06 10.02 -3.45
CA THR A 115 14.42 10.07 -2.87
C THR A 115 14.60 9.00 -1.78
N GLY A 116 15.86 8.79 -1.39
CA GLY A 116 16.26 7.93 -0.29
C GLY A 116 15.53 6.57 -0.23
N THR A 117 14.96 6.25 0.93
CA THR A 117 14.27 4.98 1.20
C THR A 117 13.18 4.67 0.18
N GLY A 118 12.37 5.66 -0.22
CA GLY A 118 11.26 5.43 -1.14
C GLY A 118 11.73 5.02 -2.54
N ASN A 119 12.77 5.70 -3.03
CA ASN A 119 13.36 5.40 -4.33
C ASN A 119 14.05 4.02 -4.33
N GLU A 120 14.71 3.68 -3.23
CA GLU A 120 15.34 2.36 -3.05
C GLU A 120 14.30 1.23 -3.08
N LEU A 121 13.18 1.39 -2.37
CA LEU A 121 12.09 0.39 -2.37
C LEU A 121 11.49 0.20 -3.76
N MET A 122 11.29 1.29 -4.51
CA MET A 122 10.78 1.18 -5.89
C MET A 122 11.79 0.53 -6.84
N LYS A 123 13.09 0.79 -6.67
CA LYS A 123 14.15 0.21 -7.52
C LYS A 123 14.40 -1.26 -7.24
N THR A 124 14.44 -1.64 -5.96
CA THR A 124 14.62 -3.04 -5.57
C THR A 124 13.38 -3.86 -5.87
N GLY A 125 12.20 -3.24 -5.79
CA GLY A 125 10.93 -3.90 -6.04
C GLY A 125 10.59 -4.97 -5.01
N GLN A 126 11.25 -4.93 -3.85
CA GLN A 126 11.21 -5.98 -2.83
C GLN A 126 10.81 -5.41 -1.47
N ILE A 127 10.07 -6.22 -0.72
CA ILE A 127 9.78 -5.93 0.68
C ILE A 127 10.94 -6.43 1.53
N ASN A 128 11.52 -5.55 2.33
CA ASN A 128 12.48 -5.94 3.35
C ASN A 128 11.79 -6.03 4.74
N PRO A 129 11.44 -7.24 5.23
CA PRO A 129 10.77 -7.42 6.52
C PRO A 129 11.64 -7.00 7.72
N ALA A 130 12.95 -6.82 7.56
CA ALA A 130 13.83 -6.32 8.62
C ALA A 130 13.68 -4.80 8.84
N MET A 131 12.99 -4.09 7.95
CA MET A 131 12.70 -2.67 8.16
C MET A 131 11.81 -2.48 9.39
N ARG A 132 12.08 -1.41 10.16
CA ARG A 132 11.32 -1.06 11.37
C ARG A 132 9.80 -0.91 11.10
N HIS A 133 9.42 -0.58 9.86
CA HIS A 133 8.03 -0.51 9.38
C HIS A 133 7.21 -1.80 9.59
N PHE A 134 7.87 -2.96 9.61
CA PHE A 134 7.24 -4.27 9.76
C PHE A 134 7.41 -4.88 11.16
N THR A 135 8.05 -4.16 12.08
CA THR A 135 8.18 -4.63 13.47
C THR A 135 6.80 -4.76 14.11
N GLY A 136 6.46 -5.97 14.56
CA GLY A 136 5.17 -6.27 15.20
C GLY A 136 3.99 -6.45 14.23
N THR A 137 4.23 -6.45 12.91
CA THR A 137 3.20 -6.75 11.90
C THR A 137 3.20 -8.23 11.53
N TYR A 138 2.18 -8.69 10.79
CA TYR A 138 2.14 -10.06 10.26
C TYR A 138 3.17 -10.32 9.14
N ILE A 139 3.80 -9.29 8.58
CA ILE A 139 4.76 -9.41 7.48
C ILE A 139 6.11 -9.87 8.05
N LYS A 140 6.35 -11.19 8.08
CA LYS A 140 7.60 -11.80 8.57
C LYS A 140 8.58 -12.17 7.46
N SER A 141 8.13 -12.17 6.22
CA SER A 141 8.89 -12.44 5.01
C SER A 141 8.37 -11.55 3.88
N ASP A 142 9.02 -11.58 2.71
CA ASP A 142 8.43 -10.94 1.53
C ASP A 142 7.15 -11.69 1.10
N ILE A 143 6.00 -11.12 1.47
CA ILE A 143 4.66 -11.68 1.20
C ILE A 143 4.30 -11.69 -0.30
N THR A 144 5.07 -10.98 -1.13
CA THR A 144 4.86 -10.97 -2.58
C THR A 144 5.67 -12.07 -3.29
N GLY A 145 6.63 -12.68 -2.59
CA GLY A 145 7.59 -13.61 -3.18
C GLY A 145 8.49 -12.91 -4.21
N GLY A 146 8.98 -11.71 -3.91
CA GLY A 146 9.87 -10.94 -4.77
C GLY A 146 9.18 -10.18 -5.91
N ARG A 147 7.85 -10.02 -5.85
CA ARG A 147 7.02 -9.49 -6.96
C ARG A 147 6.28 -8.20 -6.60
N ALA A 148 6.68 -7.54 -5.50
CA ALA A 148 6.07 -6.29 -5.08
C ALA A 148 6.25 -5.18 -6.14
N GLY A 149 7.38 -5.20 -6.86
CA GLY A 149 7.73 -4.17 -7.85
C GLY A 149 7.68 -2.79 -7.21
N LYS A 150 7.26 -1.77 -7.97
CA LYS A 150 7.10 -0.41 -7.42
C LYS A 150 6.14 -0.35 -6.23
N GLY A 151 5.20 -1.31 -6.12
CA GLY A 151 4.29 -1.45 -4.99
C GLY A 151 4.96 -1.78 -3.65
N ALA A 152 6.23 -2.18 -3.62
CA ALA A 152 7.00 -2.35 -2.38
C ALA A 152 6.97 -1.08 -1.50
N LEU A 153 7.05 0.08 -2.14
CA LEU A 153 6.90 1.39 -1.49
C LEU A 153 5.52 1.53 -0.82
N CYS A 154 4.45 1.20 -1.54
CA CYS A 154 3.08 1.32 -1.04
C CYS A 154 2.84 0.40 0.17
N ILE A 155 3.31 -0.84 0.08
CA ILE A 155 3.14 -1.86 1.11
C ILE A 155 3.89 -1.45 2.39
N THR A 156 5.01 -0.74 2.28
CA THR A 156 5.79 -0.28 3.45
C THR A 156 4.95 0.53 4.43
N CYS A 157 4.04 1.38 3.94
CA CYS A 157 3.12 2.14 4.79
C CYS A 157 1.77 1.44 4.98
N HIS A 158 1.21 0.87 3.91
CA HIS A 158 -0.12 0.24 3.90
C HIS A 158 -0.08 -1.25 4.31
N ASN A 159 0.71 -1.58 5.33
CA ASN A 159 0.95 -2.95 5.80
C ASN A 159 -0.01 -3.45 6.89
N GLY A 160 -0.85 -2.59 7.47
CA GLY A 160 -1.79 -2.99 8.53
C GLY A 160 -1.26 -2.94 9.97
N ARG A 161 0.05 -2.73 10.16
CA ARG A 161 0.79 -2.39 11.38
C ARG A 161 0.67 -3.35 12.57
N ARG A 162 -0.11 -4.44 12.46
CA ARG A 162 -0.39 -5.36 13.56
C ARG A 162 -0.39 -6.79 13.07
N ASP A 163 0.02 -7.69 13.93
CA ASP A 163 -0.22 -9.11 13.75
C ASP A 163 -1.60 -9.46 14.32
N PRO A 164 -2.60 -9.79 13.47
CA PRO A 164 -3.97 -10.03 13.92
C PRO A 164 -4.05 -11.24 14.85
N GLN A 165 -3.22 -12.26 14.65
CA GLN A 165 -3.27 -13.48 15.46
C GLN A 165 -2.59 -13.31 16.80
N ALA A 166 -1.47 -12.59 16.84
CA ALA A 166 -0.87 -12.21 18.11
C ALA A 166 -1.85 -11.33 18.94
N SER A 167 -2.54 -10.39 18.29
CA SER A 167 -3.58 -9.57 18.93
C SER A 167 -4.74 -10.40 19.47
N LEU A 168 -5.26 -11.35 18.69
CA LEU A 168 -6.35 -12.23 19.13
C LEU A 168 -5.90 -13.12 20.29
N ALA A 169 -4.72 -13.73 20.21
CA ALA A 169 -4.17 -14.57 21.27
C ALA A 169 -3.99 -13.79 22.58
N ALA A 170 -3.43 -12.58 22.52
CA ALA A 170 -3.28 -11.71 23.70
C ALA A 170 -4.64 -11.32 24.30
N PHE A 171 -5.64 -10.99 23.46
CA PHE A 171 -6.99 -10.70 23.92
C PHE A 171 -7.63 -11.90 24.63
N THR A 172 -7.54 -13.10 24.04
CA THR A 172 -8.08 -14.34 24.62
C THR A 172 -7.39 -14.70 25.93
N ALA A 173 -6.08 -14.48 26.03
CA ALA A 173 -5.31 -14.70 27.26
C ALA A 173 -5.53 -13.64 28.36
N GLY A 174 -6.34 -12.60 28.10
CA GLY A 174 -6.57 -11.52 29.06
C GLY A 174 -5.40 -10.54 29.21
N THR A 175 -4.34 -10.69 28.43
CA THR A 175 -3.12 -9.85 28.50
C THR A 175 -3.16 -8.68 27.51
N GLY A 176 -4.06 -8.74 26.53
CA GLY A 176 -4.28 -7.72 25.51
C GLY A 176 -5.66 -7.04 25.59
N ASN A 177 -5.71 -5.83 25.05
CA ASN A 177 -6.95 -5.08 24.81
C ASN A 177 -7.49 -5.34 23.41
N MET A 178 -8.78 -5.05 23.18
CA MET A 178 -9.33 -5.02 21.83
C MET A 178 -8.70 -3.91 21.03
N GLN A 179 -8.04 -4.29 19.95
CA GLN A 179 -7.45 -3.39 18.97
C GLN A 179 -8.13 -3.56 17.61
N TYR A 180 -8.30 -2.47 16.87
CA TYR A 180 -8.70 -2.54 15.46
C TYR A 180 -7.46 -2.62 14.54
N PRO A 181 -7.57 -3.18 13.33
CA PRO A 181 -6.48 -3.21 12.36
C PRO A 181 -6.08 -1.79 11.97
N HIS A 182 -4.79 -1.48 11.93
CA HIS A 182 -4.36 -0.22 11.32
C HIS A 182 -4.66 -0.28 9.82
N TYR A 183 -4.97 0.87 9.21
CA TYR A 183 -5.28 0.91 7.78
C TYR A 183 -4.13 0.31 6.95
N GLY A 184 -4.45 -0.61 6.04
CA GLY A 184 -3.42 -1.23 5.20
C GLY A 184 -3.99 -2.21 4.20
N ALA A 185 -4.07 -1.79 2.93
CA ALA A 185 -4.58 -2.58 1.82
C ALA A 185 -3.80 -3.90 1.60
N ALA A 186 -2.50 -3.94 1.92
CA ALA A 186 -1.69 -5.15 1.77
C ALA A 186 -2.26 -6.33 2.58
N SER A 187 -2.88 -6.04 3.73
CA SER A 187 -3.54 -7.03 4.60
C SER A 187 -4.57 -7.87 3.85
N LEU A 188 -5.36 -7.20 3.00
CA LEU A 188 -6.43 -7.81 2.23
C LEU A 188 -5.90 -8.37 0.92
N VAL A 189 -5.12 -7.58 0.16
CA VAL A 189 -4.54 -8.01 -1.12
C VAL A 189 -3.84 -9.36 -0.98
N PHE A 190 -2.96 -9.50 0.02
CA PHE A 190 -2.17 -10.72 0.22
C PHE A 190 -2.83 -11.75 1.14
N GLY A 191 -4.02 -11.47 1.68
CA GLY A 191 -4.80 -12.43 2.45
C GLY A 191 -4.22 -12.78 3.83
N GLN A 192 -3.61 -11.82 4.53
CA GLN A 192 -2.87 -12.09 5.77
C GLN A 192 -3.27 -11.23 6.98
N GLY A 193 -4.03 -10.14 6.79
CA GLY A 193 -4.26 -9.20 7.89
C GLY A 193 -5.54 -9.39 8.69
N GLY A 194 -6.33 -10.43 8.44
CA GLY A 194 -7.54 -10.76 9.21
C GLY A 194 -7.28 -11.68 10.40
N MET A 195 -8.19 -11.67 11.37
CA MET A 195 -8.21 -12.63 12.47
C MET A 195 -8.85 -13.93 12.00
N HIS A 196 -8.10 -15.03 12.08
CA HIS A 196 -8.59 -16.36 11.73
C HIS A 196 -8.93 -17.16 12.98
N LEU A 197 -10.09 -17.77 12.97
CA LEU A 197 -10.50 -18.73 13.99
C LEU A 197 -9.91 -20.11 13.64
N PRO A 198 -9.40 -20.89 14.61
CA PRO A 198 -8.72 -22.17 14.34
C PRO A 198 -9.52 -23.19 13.52
N GLU A 199 -10.84 -23.24 13.72
CA GLU A 199 -11.74 -24.22 13.06
C GLU A 199 -12.26 -23.76 11.68
N ALA A 200 -11.82 -22.58 11.21
CA ALA A 200 -12.31 -21.97 9.98
C ALA A 200 -11.22 -21.96 8.89
N THR A 201 -11.65 -22.06 7.63
CA THR A 201 -10.76 -21.98 6.47
C THR A 201 -10.98 -20.67 5.74
N TYR A 202 -9.91 -19.89 5.60
CA TYR A 202 -9.96 -18.57 4.97
C TYR A 202 -9.39 -18.62 3.56
N ARG A 203 -10.26 -18.92 2.58
CA ARG A 203 -9.86 -18.94 1.17
C ARG A 203 -9.37 -17.56 0.74
N SER A 204 -8.30 -17.52 -0.05
CA SER A 204 -7.75 -16.29 -0.63
C SER A 204 -7.61 -16.44 -2.15
N SER A 205 -7.77 -15.36 -2.90
CA SER A 205 -7.53 -15.33 -4.35
C SER A 205 -6.20 -14.65 -4.64
N ALA A 206 -5.34 -15.31 -5.44
CA ALA A 206 -4.01 -14.78 -5.75
C ALA A 206 -3.98 -13.85 -6.98
N ALA A 207 -5.10 -13.63 -7.68
CA ALA A 207 -5.11 -12.89 -8.94
C ALA A 207 -4.60 -11.45 -8.77
N HIS A 208 -5.18 -10.69 -7.83
CA HIS A 208 -4.80 -9.29 -7.60
C HIS A 208 -3.47 -9.14 -6.85
N SER A 209 -3.10 -10.10 -5.99
CA SER A 209 -1.79 -10.11 -5.33
C SER A 209 -0.63 -10.39 -6.30
N ASN A 210 -0.92 -10.82 -7.52
CA ASN A 210 0.08 -11.16 -8.54
C ASN A 210 0.15 -10.12 -9.67
N ILE A 211 -0.58 -8.99 -9.55
CA ILE A 211 -0.49 -7.90 -10.53
C ILE A 211 0.93 -7.32 -10.50
N GLN A 212 1.50 -7.09 -11.69
CA GLN A 212 2.81 -6.46 -11.84
C GLN A 212 2.82 -5.08 -11.20
N ASP A 213 3.88 -4.75 -10.46
CA ASP A 213 3.99 -3.54 -9.63
C ASP A 213 2.91 -3.39 -8.55
N SER A 214 2.17 -4.47 -8.26
CA SER A 214 1.16 -4.58 -7.21
C SER A 214 0.18 -3.39 -7.22
N CYS A 215 0.25 -2.51 -6.23
CA CYS A 215 -0.66 -1.39 -6.05
C CYS A 215 -0.61 -0.38 -7.21
N VAL A 216 0.57 -0.17 -7.79
CA VAL A 216 0.79 0.84 -8.85
C VAL A 216 0.04 0.45 -10.12
N GLY A 217 -0.09 -0.86 -10.40
CA GLY A 217 -0.78 -1.37 -11.58
C GLY A 217 -2.26 -0.97 -11.67
N CYS A 218 -2.90 -0.63 -10.55
CA CYS A 218 -4.27 -0.12 -10.52
C CYS A 218 -4.34 1.35 -10.07
N HIS A 219 -3.60 1.73 -9.03
CA HIS A 219 -3.80 3.06 -8.42
C HIS A 219 -3.05 4.20 -9.15
N MET A 220 -2.11 3.88 -10.02
CA MET A 220 -1.31 4.85 -10.78
C MET A 220 -1.33 4.53 -12.27
N VAL A 221 -2.53 4.27 -12.80
CA VAL A 221 -2.75 4.05 -14.24
C VAL A 221 -2.19 5.21 -15.05
N GLU A 222 -1.78 4.90 -16.28
CA GLU A 222 -1.34 5.89 -17.23
C GLU A 222 -2.53 6.74 -17.70
N THR A 223 -2.38 8.06 -17.61
CA THR A 223 -3.36 9.02 -18.12
C THR A 223 -3.37 8.97 -19.65
N GLN A 224 -4.40 9.55 -20.26
CA GLN A 224 -4.44 9.68 -21.72
C GLN A 224 -3.29 10.53 -22.28
N GLU A 225 -2.65 11.32 -21.43
CA GLU A 225 -1.57 12.24 -21.77
C GLU A 225 -0.18 11.61 -21.55
N GLY A 226 -0.11 10.32 -21.21
CA GLY A 226 1.13 9.53 -21.20
C GLY A 226 1.96 9.59 -19.92
N TYR A 227 1.38 10.02 -18.79
CA TYR A 227 2.05 10.00 -17.48
C TYR A 227 1.27 9.18 -16.45
N SER A 228 1.94 8.63 -15.43
CA SER A 228 1.26 7.92 -14.34
C SER A 228 0.55 8.90 -13.40
N GLN A 229 -0.75 8.70 -13.16
CA GLN A 229 -1.49 9.56 -12.25
C GLN A 229 -0.99 9.47 -10.80
N HIS A 230 -1.04 10.59 -10.08
CA HIS A 230 -0.65 10.75 -8.67
C HIS A 230 -1.84 11.16 -7.79
N THR A 231 -3.07 10.92 -8.25
CA THR A 231 -4.27 10.94 -7.39
C THR A 231 -4.28 9.74 -6.44
N PHE A 232 -3.70 8.61 -6.87
CA PHE A 232 -3.73 7.30 -6.22
C PHE A 232 -5.14 6.72 -6.02
N ILE A 233 -6.14 7.36 -6.61
CA ILE A 233 -7.54 6.99 -6.53
C ILE A 233 -7.93 6.47 -7.90
N LEU A 234 -8.59 5.32 -7.91
CA LEU A 234 -9.16 4.76 -9.12
C LEU A 234 -10.40 5.57 -9.53
N ASP A 235 -10.43 6.04 -10.77
CA ASP A 235 -11.61 6.65 -11.39
C ASP A 235 -12.35 5.60 -12.22
N GLU A 236 -13.69 5.60 -12.19
CA GLU A 236 -14.49 4.67 -13.00
C GLU A 236 -14.20 4.82 -14.50
N ALA A 237 -13.82 6.02 -14.95
CA ALA A 237 -13.36 6.27 -16.32
C ALA A 237 -12.12 5.43 -16.70
N ASP A 238 -11.30 5.04 -15.71
CA ASP A 238 -10.12 4.21 -15.89
C ASP A 238 -10.36 2.73 -15.56
N ALA A 239 -11.59 2.31 -15.26
CA ALA A 239 -11.90 0.91 -14.92
C ALA A 239 -11.44 -0.07 -16.00
N ASN A 240 -11.59 0.28 -17.28
CA ASN A 240 -11.11 -0.56 -18.38
C ASN A 240 -9.57 -0.63 -18.41
N LYS A 241 -8.86 0.48 -18.14
CA LYS A 241 -7.39 0.49 -18.10
C LYS A 241 -6.84 -0.33 -16.93
N ALA A 242 -7.46 -0.20 -15.76
CA ALA A 242 -7.03 -0.89 -14.54
C ALA A 242 -7.38 -2.39 -14.54
N CYS A 243 -8.55 -2.75 -15.09
CA CYS A 243 -9.11 -4.11 -14.96
C CYS A 243 -9.14 -4.89 -16.28
N GLY A 244 -9.16 -4.20 -17.43
CA GLY A 244 -9.53 -4.75 -18.74
C GLY A 244 -8.62 -5.86 -19.26
N ASN A 245 -7.38 -5.91 -18.78
CA ASN A 245 -6.44 -7.00 -19.09
C ASN A 245 -6.94 -8.38 -18.63
N CYS A 246 -7.75 -8.44 -17.58
CA CYS A 246 -8.31 -9.69 -17.05
C CYS A 246 -9.86 -9.69 -17.06
N HIS A 247 -10.47 -8.52 -16.94
CA HIS A 247 -11.92 -8.31 -16.90
C HIS A 247 -12.36 -7.54 -18.13
N VAL A 248 -12.39 -8.23 -19.28
CA VAL A 248 -12.74 -7.64 -20.57
C VAL A 248 -14.11 -6.96 -20.50
N GLY A 249 -14.15 -5.68 -20.88
CA GLY A 249 -15.37 -4.88 -20.87
C GLY A 249 -15.76 -4.31 -19.50
N ALA A 250 -14.86 -4.33 -18.51
CA ALA A 250 -15.10 -3.64 -17.24
C ALA A 250 -15.40 -2.15 -17.46
N GLN A 251 -16.53 -1.69 -16.93
CA GLN A 251 -16.98 -0.29 -16.96
C GLN A 251 -16.95 0.38 -15.59
N ASN A 252 -16.81 -0.42 -14.53
CA ASN A 252 -16.71 0.02 -13.14
C ASN A 252 -15.99 -1.06 -12.31
N PHE A 253 -15.83 -0.81 -11.02
CA PHE A 253 -15.15 -1.73 -10.10
C PHE A 253 -16.07 -2.81 -9.52
N ASN A 254 -17.38 -2.70 -9.73
CA ASN A 254 -18.38 -3.66 -9.24
C ASN A 254 -18.58 -4.82 -10.23
N ILE A 255 -17.48 -5.49 -10.56
CA ILE A 255 -17.47 -6.58 -11.53
C ILE A 255 -18.32 -7.73 -11.01
N ASN A 256 -19.32 -8.15 -11.81
CA ASN A 256 -20.30 -9.19 -11.45
C ASN A 256 -21.06 -8.93 -10.14
N GLY A 257 -21.19 -7.68 -9.69
CA GLY A 257 -21.87 -7.35 -8.44
C GLY A 257 -21.05 -7.62 -7.18
N SER A 258 -19.74 -7.90 -7.28
CA SER A 258 -18.91 -8.29 -6.15
C SER A 258 -18.86 -7.23 -5.03
N GLN A 259 -18.76 -5.94 -5.36
CA GLN A 259 -18.75 -4.88 -4.34
C GLN A 259 -20.12 -4.73 -3.67
N THR A 260 -21.20 -4.91 -4.44
CA THR A 260 -22.57 -4.90 -3.90
C THR A 260 -22.79 -6.06 -2.93
N GLU A 261 -22.34 -7.27 -3.26
CA GLU A 261 -22.39 -8.44 -2.37
C GLU A 261 -21.68 -8.12 -1.05
N VAL A 262 -20.40 -7.70 -1.11
CA VAL A 262 -19.60 -7.39 0.08
C VAL A 262 -20.21 -6.27 0.92
N TYR A 263 -20.70 -5.20 0.28
CA TYR A 263 -21.36 -4.10 0.96
C TYR A 263 -22.60 -4.56 1.76
N ASN A 264 -23.44 -5.41 1.17
CA ASN A 264 -24.61 -5.96 1.85
C ASN A 264 -24.20 -6.92 2.98
N GLY A 265 -23.14 -7.71 2.79
CA GLY A 265 -22.57 -8.54 3.85
C GLY A 265 -22.04 -7.73 5.03
N LEU A 266 -21.35 -6.62 4.77
CA LEU A 266 -20.87 -5.70 5.82
C LEU A 266 -22.01 -5.14 6.67
N LYS A 267 -23.18 -4.85 6.07
CA LYS A 267 -24.38 -4.42 6.82
C LYS A 267 -24.90 -5.53 7.73
N ARG A 268 -25.09 -6.73 7.18
CA ARG A 268 -25.58 -7.90 7.96
C ARG A 268 -24.63 -8.27 9.10
N VAL A 269 -23.32 -8.17 8.87
CA VAL A 269 -22.30 -8.37 9.91
C VAL A 269 -22.41 -7.29 10.99
N TYR A 270 -22.58 -6.02 10.61
CA TYR A 270 -22.74 -4.94 11.58
C TYR A 270 -24.00 -5.14 12.44
N ASP A 271 -25.12 -5.52 11.84
CA ASP A 271 -26.36 -5.81 12.59
C ASP A 271 -26.14 -6.95 13.61
N ALA A 272 -25.44 -8.03 13.21
CA ALA A 272 -25.10 -9.11 14.13
C ALA A 272 -24.10 -8.69 15.23
N LEU A 273 -23.20 -7.75 14.94
CA LEU A 273 -22.32 -7.17 15.96
C LEU A 273 -23.11 -6.35 16.99
N LEU A 274 -24.11 -5.58 16.55
CA LEU A 274 -24.99 -4.85 17.47
C LEU A 274 -25.80 -5.81 18.34
N GLU A 275 -26.37 -6.87 17.75
CA GLU A 275 -27.09 -7.91 18.48
C GLU A 275 -26.20 -8.62 19.51
N ALA A 276 -25.01 -9.07 19.10
CA ALA A 276 -24.09 -9.82 19.95
C ALA A 276 -23.49 -9.00 21.11
N THR A 277 -23.39 -7.67 20.94
CA THR A 277 -22.80 -6.77 21.93
C THR A 277 -23.83 -6.01 22.77
N GLY A 278 -25.09 -5.96 22.31
CA GLY A 278 -26.14 -5.11 22.88
C GLY A 278 -25.95 -3.61 22.60
N ALA A 279 -25.00 -3.24 21.73
CA ALA A 279 -24.72 -1.84 21.40
C ALA A 279 -25.75 -1.27 20.40
N ALA A 280 -26.05 0.02 20.50
CA ALA A 280 -26.80 0.77 19.50
C ALA A 280 -25.90 1.23 18.33
N ARG A 281 -24.62 1.48 18.62
CA ARG A 281 -23.57 1.68 17.60
C ARG A 281 -22.19 1.29 18.13
N ILE A 282 -21.28 1.03 17.21
CA ILE A 282 -19.88 0.75 17.49
C ILE A 282 -19.01 1.70 16.66
N GLU A 283 -18.08 2.39 17.32
CA GLU A 283 -17.12 3.30 16.66
C GLU A 283 -15.68 2.94 17.05
N THR A 284 -14.69 3.45 16.32
CA THR A 284 -13.29 3.33 16.73
C THR A 284 -12.90 4.47 17.66
N SER A 285 -12.10 4.16 18.67
CA SER A 285 -11.44 5.17 19.48
C SER A 285 -10.19 5.70 18.77
N GLY A 286 -9.85 6.97 18.98
CA GLY A 286 -8.59 7.54 18.48
C GLY A 286 -7.32 6.89 19.08
N GLN A 287 -7.47 5.93 20.01
CA GLN A 287 -6.39 5.23 20.71
C GLN A 287 -6.22 3.77 20.26
N GLY A 288 -6.88 3.34 19.18
CA GLY A 288 -6.64 2.02 18.61
C GLY A 288 -7.60 0.92 19.05
N GLY A 289 -8.72 1.24 19.72
CA GLY A 289 -9.74 0.27 20.19
C GLY A 289 -11.15 0.60 19.70
N PHE A 290 -12.15 -0.10 20.23
CA PHE A 290 -13.57 0.11 19.89
C PHE A 290 -14.34 0.76 21.04
N LEU A 291 -15.32 1.59 20.69
CA LEU A 291 -16.26 2.24 21.60
C LEU A 291 -17.67 1.69 21.31
N PHE A 292 -18.38 1.30 22.37
CA PHE A 292 -19.75 0.80 22.29
C PHE A 292 -20.67 1.82 22.94
N TYR A 293 -21.78 2.13 22.26
CA TYR A 293 -22.75 3.10 22.77
C TYR A 293 -24.10 2.43 23.00
N ASP A 294 -24.77 2.82 24.07
CA ASP A 294 -26.15 2.41 24.35
C ASP A 294 -27.16 3.23 23.52
N GLN A 295 -28.45 2.94 23.71
CA GLN A 295 -29.56 3.61 23.02
C GLN A 295 -29.69 5.10 23.38
N ALA A 296 -29.16 5.53 24.53
CA ALA A 296 -29.13 6.93 24.94
C ALA A 296 -27.90 7.67 24.38
N GLY A 297 -26.98 6.96 23.73
CA GLY A 297 -25.75 7.50 23.16
C GLY A 297 -24.60 7.61 24.17
N ALA A 298 -24.69 6.98 25.34
CA ALA A 298 -23.59 6.91 26.30
C ALA A 298 -22.66 5.73 26.00
N THR A 299 -21.35 5.91 26.20
CA THR A 299 -20.38 4.83 26.01
C THR A 299 -20.41 3.85 27.18
N PHE A 300 -20.33 2.56 26.91
CA PHE A 300 -20.19 1.52 27.94
C PHE A 300 -18.99 0.61 27.68
N GLN A 301 -18.51 -0.04 28.74
CA GLN A 301 -17.43 -1.03 28.65
C GLN A 301 -18.01 -2.38 28.27
N HIS A 302 -17.44 -3.01 27.25
CA HIS A 302 -17.83 -4.34 26.82
C HIS A 302 -16.56 -5.14 26.49
N ARG A 303 -16.44 -6.35 27.04
CA ARG A 303 -15.40 -7.31 26.64
C ARG A 303 -16.10 -8.49 25.96
N PRO A 304 -16.16 -8.52 24.62
CA PRO A 304 -16.83 -9.58 23.87
C PRO A 304 -16.07 -10.91 23.97
N THR A 305 -16.69 -12.00 23.50
CA THR A 305 -15.99 -13.27 23.29
C THR A 305 -14.94 -13.13 22.18
N PRO A 306 -13.94 -14.03 22.09
CA PRO A 306 -12.97 -14.03 21.00
C PRO A 306 -13.60 -14.09 19.60
N GLU A 307 -14.71 -14.79 19.43
CA GLU A 307 -15.44 -14.90 18.16
C GLU A 307 -16.06 -13.55 17.76
N VAL A 308 -16.71 -12.87 18.71
CA VAL A 308 -17.28 -11.53 18.48
C VAL A 308 -16.18 -10.50 18.23
N TYR A 309 -15.03 -10.60 18.92
CA TYR A 309 -13.89 -9.74 18.63
C TYR A 309 -13.31 -9.99 17.23
N SER A 310 -13.16 -11.25 16.82
CA SER A 310 -12.72 -11.62 15.47
C SER A 310 -13.67 -11.09 14.40
N LEU A 311 -14.99 -11.21 14.61
CA LEU A 311 -16.01 -10.62 13.72
C LEU A 311 -15.87 -9.10 13.62
N LEU A 312 -15.70 -8.42 14.75
CA LEU A 312 -15.56 -6.96 14.81
C LEU A 312 -14.28 -6.49 14.10
N TYR A 313 -13.17 -7.18 14.34
CA TYR A 313 -11.88 -6.89 13.70
C TYR A 313 -11.95 -7.08 12.18
N ASN A 314 -12.49 -8.22 11.73
CA ASN A 314 -12.58 -8.55 10.31
C ASN A 314 -13.59 -7.66 9.57
N TRP A 315 -14.73 -7.34 10.19
CA TRP A 315 -15.67 -6.35 9.66
C TRP A 315 -14.98 -5.00 9.45
N TYR A 316 -14.28 -4.52 10.48
CA TYR A 316 -13.61 -3.23 10.39
C TYR A 316 -12.48 -3.26 9.36
N LEU A 317 -11.73 -4.35 9.26
CA LEU A 317 -10.70 -4.54 8.24
C LEU A 317 -11.27 -4.38 6.83
N VAL A 318 -12.31 -5.15 6.49
CA VAL A 318 -12.91 -5.13 5.14
C VAL A 318 -13.62 -3.80 4.86
N LYS A 319 -14.29 -3.22 5.86
CA LYS A 319 -14.94 -1.90 5.73
C LYS A 319 -13.93 -0.77 5.52
N SER A 320 -12.87 -0.74 6.33
CA SER A 320 -11.88 0.34 6.32
C SER A 320 -10.90 0.24 5.16
N ASP A 321 -10.69 -0.96 4.60
CA ASP A 321 -9.93 -1.16 3.36
C ASP A 321 -10.51 -0.35 2.20
N GLY A 322 -11.83 -0.16 2.17
CA GLY A 322 -12.52 0.73 1.23
C GLY A 322 -12.69 0.17 -0.19
N SER A 323 -12.03 -0.93 -0.55
CA SER A 323 -12.17 -1.57 -1.86
C SER A 323 -13.48 -2.36 -2.02
N LEU A 324 -14.24 -2.54 -0.93
CA LEU A 324 -15.42 -3.42 -0.87
C LEU A 324 -15.09 -4.84 -1.38
N GLY A 325 -13.91 -5.34 -1.00
CA GLY A 325 -13.44 -6.68 -1.31
C GLY A 325 -12.70 -6.83 -2.64
N VAL A 326 -12.61 -5.79 -3.48
CA VAL A 326 -11.87 -5.85 -4.75
C VAL A 326 -10.41 -6.28 -4.52
N HIS A 327 -9.75 -5.82 -3.45
CA HIS A 327 -8.37 -6.22 -3.17
C HIS A 327 -8.18 -7.75 -3.09
N ASN A 328 -9.15 -8.48 -2.55
CA ASN A 328 -9.14 -9.94 -2.51
C ASN A 328 -10.57 -10.48 -2.25
N PRO A 329 -11.37 -10.72 -3.30
CA PRO A 329 -12.78 -11.04 -3.15
C PRO A 329 -13.02 -12.33 -2.35
N ALA A 330 -12.21 -13.36 -2.59
CA ALA A 330 -12.33 -14.62 -1.87
C ALA A 330 -12.01 -14.45 -0.37
N TYR A 331 -10.94 -13.71 -0.05
CA TYR A 331 -10.53 -13.50 1.33
C TYR A 331 -11.48 -12.59 2.09
N ALA A 332 -11.98 -11.51 1.48
CA ALA A 332 -12.98 -10.65 2.10
C ALA A 332 -14.26 -11.44 2.44
N ARG A 333 -14.75 -12.26 1.50
CA ARG A 333 -15.92 -13.13 1.72
C ARG A 333 -15.68 -14.16 2.81
N ALA A 334 -14.50 -14.78 2.85
CA ALA A 334 -14.15 -15.75 3.87
C ALA A 334 -14.02 -15.09 5.25
N LEU A 335 -13.31 -13.96 5.37
CA LEU A 335 -13.19 -13.22 6.64
C LEU A 335 -14.56 -12.89 7.23
N LEU A 336 -15.45 -12.29 6.44
CA LEU A 336 -16.80 -11.94 6.91
C LEU A 336 -17.66 -13.17 7.15
N GLY A 337 -17.67 -14.14 6.23
CA GLY A 337 -18.54 -15.31 6.31
C GLY A 337 -18.19 -16.25 7.45
N GLU A 338 -16.91 -16.57 7.63
CA GLU A 338 -16.45 -17.50 8.67
C GLU A 338 -16.62 -16.90 10.07
N SER A 339 -16.27 -15.62 10.26
CA SER A 339 -16.45 -14.96 11.56
C SER A 339 -17.93 -14.72 11.88
N TYR A 340 -18.76 -14.41 10.89
CA TYR A 340 -20.21 -14.28 11.07
C TYR A 340 -20.84 -15.61 11.48
N ARG A 341 -20.43 -16.71 10.84
CA ARG A 341 -20.91 -18.05 11.19
C ARG A 341 -20.50 -18.44 12.61
N ALA A 342 -19.28 -18.10 13.03
CA ALA A 342 -18.83 -18.38 14.40
C ALA A 342 -19.67 -17.68 15.47
N VAL A 343 -20.15 -16.46 15.20
CA VAL A 343 -20.99 -15.70 16.14
C VAL A 343 -22.47 -16.10 16.07
N THR A 344 -22.99 -16.37 14.87
CA THR A 344 -24.44 -16.50 14.66
C THR A 344 -24.92 -17.94 14.42
N GLY A 345 -24.01 -18.86 14.12
CA GLY A 345 -24.33 -20.21 13.63
C GLY A 345 -24.91 -20.26 12.22
N LYS A 346 -24.99 -19.13 11.49
CA LYS A 346 -25.64 -19.01 10.17
C LYS A 346 -24.62 -18.65 9.07
N GLY A 347 -24.95 -18.99 7.83
CA GLY A 347 -24.21 -18.53 6.66
C GLY A 347 -24.45 -17.04 6.37
N LEU A 348 -23.39 -16.30 6.02
CA LEU A 348 -23.52 -14.89 5.63
C LEU A 348 -23.98 -14.73 4.18
N TRP A 349 -23.49 -15.55 3.26
CA TRP A 349 -23.76 -15.43 1.83
C TRP A 349 -24.89 -16.35 1.39
#